data_AF-A0A8H6TKJ5-F1
#
_entry.id   AF-A0A8H6TKJ5-F1
#
_cell.length_a   1.000
_cell.length_b   1.000
_cell.length_c   1.000
_cell.angle_alpha   90.00
_cell.angle_beta   90.00
_cell.angle_gamma   90.00
#
_symmetry.space_group_name_H-M   'P 1'
#
loop_
_entity.id
_entity.type
_entity.pdbx_description
1 polymer ?
#
loop_
_entity_poly.entity_id
_entity_poly.type
_entity_poly.pdbx_seq_one_letter_code
_entity_poly.pdbx_strand_id
1 'polypeptide(L)'
;MGWLRLRLGRLLDEERKADGLSSTGEAGGRMKARLLAAQIKRMKLSFSVALSFFSAVQFAPSVVGLPSANDHTWIAPGPDDQRSPCPGLNTLANHGYLPHNGQNFTIKDVMDAAQEAFNVHWDAILVAAKFGLLTRNDLGSEEYMSLGPLLIHALIEHDASISRQDVGDGTGDALHFNETLFSVLANSNPGVDYYNATSAGAVQYARLQDSKENNPYLLNTQREFVLRTRESGLYLSIFGDPLTGVAPKEFVNIFFREERLPIEEGWSKPTTLINSSTLMPIEKIIKRAANWSATSVCEPVVLTPGAVVNLGNATIPGIGVAADEA
;
A
#
# COMPACT_ATOMS: atom_id res chain seq x y z
N MET A 1 30.33 20.20 -4.46
CA MET A 1 31.57 20.67 -5.11
C MET A 1 32.82 20.70 -4.19
N GLY A 2 32.70 20.79 -2.85
CA GLY A 2 33.87 20.81 -1.94
C GLY A 2 34.51 19.46 -1.61
N TRP A 3 33.74 18.37 -1.61
CA TRP A 3 34.23 17.03 -1.22
C TRP A 3 35.08 16.31 -2.30
N LEU A 4 34.95 16.70 -3.57
CA LEU A 4 35.71 16.11 -4.68
C LEU A 4 37.15 16.65 -4.77
N ARG A 5 37.41 17.87 -4.27
CA ARG A 5 38.76 18.48 -4.26
C ARG A 5 39.68 17.89 -3.19
N LEU A 6 39.13 17.43 -2.07
CA LEU A 6 39.91 16.82 -0.98
C LEU A 6 40.35 15.37 -1.27
N ARG A 7 39.68 14.68 -2.21
CA ARG A 7 40.01 13.30 -2.60
C ARG A 7 41.06 13.23 -3.73
N LEU A 8 41.11 14.22 -4.63
CA LEU A 8 42.18 14.32 -5.64
C LEU A 8 43.53 14.78 -5.06
N GLY A 9 43.54 15.64 -4.04
CA GLY A 9 44.78 16.09 -3.41
C GLY A 9 45.55 14.95 -2.73
N ARG A 10 44.84 13.95 -2.19
CA ARG A 10 45.44 12.83 -1.46
C ARG A 10 46.04 11.74 -2.38
N LEU A 11 45.55 11.65 -3.62
CA LEU A 11 46.07 10.70 -4.63
C LEU A 11 47.36 11.20 -5.30
N LEU A 12 47.51 12.52 -5.45
CA LEU A 12 48.71 13.14 -6.05
C LEU A 12 49.92 13.21 -5.09
N ASP A 13 49.69 13.07 -3.79
CA ASP A 13 50.77 13.00 -2.78
C ASP A 13 51.28 11.57 -2.55
N GLU A 14 50.50 10.54 -2.89
CA GLU A 14 50.96 9.14 -2.85
C GLU A 14 51.80 8.77 -4.07
N GLU A 15 51.49 9.28 -5.28
CA GLU A 15 52.36 9.09 -6.45
C GLU A 15 53.74 9.75 -6.26
N ARG A 16 53.79 10.90 -5.57
CA ARG A 16 55.05 11.62 -5.33
C ARG A 16 55.99 10.94 -4.32
N LYS A 17 55.50 9.95 -3.56
CA LYS A 17 56.32 9.10 -2.67
C LYS A 17 56.79 7.80 -3.32
N ALA A 18 56.25 7.44 -4.49
CA ALA A 18 56.64 6.22 -5.22
C ALA A 18 57.86 6.41 -6.15
N ASP A 19 58.19 7.65 -6.54
CA ASP A 19 59.26 7.96 -7.49
C ASP A 19 60.66 8.15 -6.85
N GLY A 20 60.79 7.78 -5.57
CA GLY A 20 62.03 7.89 -4.81
C GLY A 20 62.94 6.67 -4.86
N LEU A 21 63.03 5.91 -5.96
CA LEU A 21 64.03 4.84 -6.08
C LEU A 21 64.52 4.60 -7.52
N SER A 22 65.85 4.71 -7.62
CA SER A 22 66.74 4.15 -8.65
C SER A 22 66.90 4.93 -9.97
N SER A 23 68.10 5.49 -10.07
CA SER A 23 68.81 5.85 -11.28
C SER A 23 68.87 4.69 -12.28
N THR A 24 68.44 4.92 -13.52
CA THR A 24 69.03 4.48 -14.81
C THR A 24 67.95 4.46 -15.89
N GLY A 25 67.97 5.40 -16.84
CA GLY A 25 67.03 5.33 -17.98
C GLY A 25 66.75 6.60 -18.79
N GLU A 26 67.65 7.58 -18.82
CA GLU A 26 67.42 8.89 -19.48
C GLU A 26 67.29 8.85 -21.02
N ALA A 27 67.40 7.68 -21.65
CA ALA A 27 67.26 7.52 -23.10
C ALA A 27 65.90 6.95 -23.55
N GLY A 28 65.11 6.33 -22.67
CA GLY A 28 63.82 5.70 -23.03
C GLY A 28 62.61 6.65 -23.01
N GLY A 29 62.64 7.68 -22.17
CA GLY A 29 61.53 8.63 -22.00
C GLY A 29 61.35 9.62 -23.16
N ARG A 30 62.45 10.01 -23.82
CA ARG A 30 62.41 10.98 -24.93
C ARG A 30 61.86 10.40 -26.24
N MET A 31 61.85 9.07 -26.40
CA MET A 31 61.28 8.41 -27.57
C MET A 31 59.77 8.19 -27.44
N LYS A 32 59.25 7.92 -26.23
CA LYS A 32 57.80 7.79 -25.96
C LYS A 32 57.05 9.12 -26.02
N ALA A 33 57.68 10.23 -25.60
CA ALA A 33 57.08 11.57 -25.71
C ALA A 33 56.93 12.08 -27.17
N ARG A 34 57.82 11.65 -28.08
CA ARG A 34 57.73 12.00 -29.51
C ARG A 34 56.67 11.20 -30.28
N LEU A 35 56.34 9.99 -29.83
CA LEU A 35 55.26 9.16 -30.40
C LEU A 35 53.86 9.67 -30.00
N LEU A 36 53.69 10.16 -28.76
CA LEU A 36 52.42 10.69 -28.28
C LEU A 36 52.00 12.01 -28.97
N ALA A 37 52.97 12.88 -29.30
CA ALA A 37 52.73 14.13 -30.00
C ALA A 37 52.34 13.93 -31.49
N ALA A 38 52.73 12.81 -32.10
CA ALA A 38 52.38 12.46 -33.48
C ALA A 38 50.97 11.84 -33.62
N GLN A 39 50.44 11.19 -32.57
CA GLN A 39 49.07 10.67 -32.55
C GLN A 39 48.01 11.75 -32.30
N ILE A 40 48.31 12.80 -31.52
CA ILE A 40 47.35 13.89 -31.23
C ILE A 40 47.15 14.82 -32.44
N LYS A 41 48.12 14.90 -33.37
CA LYS A 41 48.04 15.74 -34.58
C LYS A 41 47.23 15.09 -35.73
N ARG A 42 46.98 13.78 -35.69
CA ARG A 42 46.12 13.05 -36.65
C ARG A 42 44.64 13.05 -36.28
N MET A 43 44.27 13.53 -35.09
CA MET A 43 42.89 13.55 -34.60
C MET A 43 42.20 14.92 -34.73
N LYS A 44 42.87 15.91 -35.35
CA LYS A 44 42.35 17.28 -35.55
C LYS A 44 42.28 17.73 -37.02
N LEU A 45 42.34 16.79 -37.97
CA LEU A 45 42.27 17.13 -39.40
C LEU A 45 41.31 16.22 -40.17
N SER A 46 40.05 16.19 -39.73
CA SER A 46 38.91 15.77 -40.56
C SER A 46 37.70 16.59 -40.16
N PHE A 47 37.76 17.88 -40.46
CA PHE A 47 36.62 18.80 -40.40
C PHE A 47 36.51 19.46 -41.77
N SER A 48 35.75 18.84 -42.67
CA SER A 48 34.94 19.49 -43.72
C SER A 48 34.49 18.50 -44.79
N VAL A 49 33.23 18.68 -45.19
CA VAL A 49 32.54 18.19 -46.41
C VAL A 49 32.04 16.75 -46.40
N ALA A 50 30.77 16.59 -46.02
CA ALA A 50 29.82 15.73 -46.73
C ALA A 50 28.40 16.26 -46.49
N LEU A 51 27.97 17.13 -47.40
CA LEU A 51 26.57 17.49 -47.60
C LEU A 51 25.92 16.36 -48.39
N SER A 52 24.68 16.01 -48.02
CA SER A 52 23.61 15.45 -48.89
C SER A 52 23.07 14.04 -48.53
N PHE A 53 21.74 14.03 -48.37
CA PHE A 53 20.77 12.93 -48.42
C PHE A 53 20.76 11.89 -47.29
N PHE A 54 20.16 12.25 -46.16
CA PHE A 54 19.32 11.31 -45.41
C PHE A 54 17.95 11.94 -45.21
N SER A 55 16.93 11.36 -45.84
CA SER A 55 15.52 11.66 -45.60
C SER A 55 15.22 11.54 -44.12
N ALA A 56 14.69 12.62 -43.54
CA ALA A 56 14.17 12.62 -42.18
C ALA A 56 12.94 11.71 -42.11
N VAL A 57 13.15 10.44 -41.73
CA VAL A 57 12.11 9.71 -41.01
C VAL A 57 12.08 10.33 -39.63
N GLN A 58 11.12 11.23 -39.39
CA GLN A 58 10.82 11.72 -38.05
C GLN A 58 10.32 10.53 -37.22
N PHE A 59 11.23 9.85 -36.53
CA PHE A 59 10.85 9.23 -35.26
C PHE A 59 10.57 10.40 -34.32
N ALA A 60 9.30 10.79 -34.23
CA ALA A 60 8.84 11.49 -33.06
C ALA A 60 9.23 10.58 -31.87
N PRO A 61 10.05 11.04 -30.91
CA PRO A 61 10.10 10.33 -29.65
C PRO A 61 8.67 10.36 -29.15
N SER A 62 8.03 9.20 -29.07
CA SER A 62 6.89 9.03 -28.19
C SER A 62 7.42 9.37 -26.82
N VAL A 63 7.23 10.63 -26.41
CA VAL A 63 7.18 11.00 -25.01
C VAL A 63 5.99 10.21 -24.48
N VAL A 64 6.25 8.97 -24.08
CA VAL A 64 5.51 8.38 -22.98
C VAL A 64 5.79 9.35 -21.85
N GLY A 65 4.83 10.25 -21.61
CA GLY A 65 4.87 11.07 -20.42
C GLY A 65 4.99 10.11 -19.26
N LEU A 66 6.11 10.13 -18.56
CA LEU A 66 6.11 9.63 -17.19
C LEU A 66 4.99 10.40 -16.50
N PRO A 67 4.03 9.73 -15.83
CA PRO A 67 3.02 10.42 -15.05
C PRO A 67 3.69 11.48 -14.20
N SER A 68 3.09 12.66 -14.14
CA SER A 68 3.53 13.67 -13.20
C SER A 68 3.54 13.01 -11.83
N ALA A 69 4.63 13.14 -11.06
CA ALA A 69 4.77 12.49 -9.75
C ALA A 69 3.64 12.81 -8.73
N ASN A 70 2.68 13.67 -9.09
CA ASN A 70 1.59 14.17 -8.25
C ASN A 70 0.20 14.15 -8.94
N ASP A 71 -0.03 13.43 -10.04
CA ASP A 71 -1.38 13.41 -10.65
C ASP A 71 -2.33 12.38 -10.02
N HIS A 72 -1.83 11.53 -9.10
CA HIS A 72 -2.56 10.47 -8.42
C HIS A 72 -3.42 9.61 -9.37
N THR A 73 -2.95 9.42 -10.60
CA THR A 73 -3.60 8.52 -11.57
C THR A 73 -3.57 7.09 -11.03
N TRP A 74 -4.67 6.36 -11.22
CA TRP A 74 -4.72 4.95 -10.85
C TRP A 74 -3.76 4.13 -11.72
N ILE A 75 -2.95 3.32 -11.06
CA ILE A 75 -2.07 2.34 -11.69
C ILE A 75 -2.36 1.00 -11.02
N ALA A 76 -2.54 -0.06 -11.82
CA ALA A 76 -2.72 -1.41 -11.31
C ALA A 76 -1.43 -1.89 -10.61
N PRO A 77 -1.52 -2.63 -9.48
CA PRO A 77 -0.33 -3.21 -8.86
C PRO A 77 0.38 -4.16 -9.81
N GLY A 78 1.71 -4.07 -9.85
CA GLY A 78 2.58 -5.06 -10.47
C GLY A 78 2.74 -6.32 -9.60
N PRO A 79 3.40 -7.37 -10.13
CA PRO A 79 3.57 -8.64 -9.42
C PRO A 79 4.44 -8.54 -8.16
N ASP A 80 5.31 -7.53 -8.06
CA ASP A 80 6.20 -7.31 -6.91
C ASP A 80 5.63 -6.25 -5.93
N ASP A 81 4.46 -5.68 -6.21
CA ASP A 81 3.84 -4.67 -5.38
C ASP A 81 2.96 -5.32 -4.30
N GLN A 82 3.21 -5.00 -3.04
CA GLN A 82 2.43 -5.57 -1.94
C GLN A 82 1.06 -4.90 -1.83
N ARG A 83 0.04 -5.70 -1.54
CA ARG A 83 -1.30 -5.23 -1.16
C ARG A 83 -1.74 -5.90 0.14
N SER A 84 -2.81 -5.39 0.72
CA SER A 84 -3.34 -5.77 2.04
C SER A 84 -4.79 -6.25 1.92
N PRO A 85 -5.40 -6.82 2.98
CA PRO A 85 -6.85 -7.03 3.02
C PRO A 85 -7.67 -5.72 3.01
N CYS A 86 -7.04 -4.55 3.20
CA CYS A 86 -7.71 -3.26 3.28
C CYS A 86 -7.83 -2.59 1.89
N PRO A 87 -9.04 -2.50 1.30
CA PRO A 87 -9.22 -1.82 0.01
C PRO A 87 -8.87 -0.33 0.06
N GLY A 88 -9.00 0.30 1.24
CA GLY A 88 -8.64 1.71 1.44
C GLY A 88 -7.15 1.95 1.22
N LEU A 89 -6.30 1.20 1.91
CA LEU A 89 -4.85 1.33 1.78
C LEU A 89 -4.35 0.89 0.39
N ASN A 90 -4.97 -0.15 -0.17
CA ASN A 90 -4.66 -0.59 -1.53
C ASN A 90 -4.99 0.49 -2.56
N THR A 91 -6.12 1.17 -2.42
CA THR A 91 -6.50 2.32 -3.25
C THR A 91 -5.48 3.46 -3.12
N LEU A 92 -5.04 3.77 -1.90
CA LEU A 92 -4.01 4.79 -1.69
C LEU A 92 -2.70 4.46 -2.38
N ALA A 93 -2.26 3.18 -2.36
CA ALA A 93 -1.06 2.74 -3.08
C ALA A 93 -1.27 2.74 -4.61
N ASN A 94 -2.42 2.27 -5.10
CA ASN A 94 -2.76 2.27 -6.53
C ASN A 94 -2.78 3.68 -7.13
N HIS A 95 -3.14 4.68 -6.33
CA HIS A 95 -3.14 6.11 -6.72
C HIS A 95 -1.86 6.85 -6.29
N GLY A 96 -0.85 6.17 -5.74
CA GLY A 96 0.43 6.78 -5.37
C GLY A 96 0.37 7.78 -4.20
N TYR A 97 -0.69 7.77 -3.38
CA TYR A 97 -0.71 8.50 -2.09
C TYR A 97 0.18 7.81 -1.05
N LEU A 98 0.27 6.48 -1.13
CA LEU A 98 1.28 5.68 -0.46
C LEU A 98 2.30 5.18 -1.50
N PRO A 99 3.50 4.71 -1.09
CA PRO A 99 4.43 4.05 -2.00
C PRO A 99 3.71 2.97 -2.81
N HIS A 100 3.78 3.06 -4.14
CA HIS A 100 3.00 2.19 -5.03
C HIS A 100 3.30 0.71 -4.83
N ASN A 101 4.54 0.40 -4.47
CA ASN A 101 5.00 -0.94 -4.13
C ASN A 101 4.47 -1.48 -2.79
N GLY A 102 3.69 -0.68 -2.05
CA GLY A 102 3.04 -1.06 -0.81
C GLY A 102 3.99 -1.27 0.36
N GLN A 103 5.21 -0.70 0.32
CA GLN A 103 6.26 -1.00 1.29
C GLN A 103 6.86 0.27 1.92
N ASN A 104 7.40 0.12 3.13
CA ASN A 104 8.21 1.11 3.84
C ASN A 104 7.55 2.49 3.98
N PHE A 105 6.34 2.52 4.52
CA PHE A 105 5.65 3.77 4.89
C PHE A 105 5.40 3.83 6.40
N THR A 106 5.26 5.05 6.91
CA THR A 106 5.01 5.32 8.33
C THR A 106 3.52 5.50 8.62
N ILE A 107 3.14 5.47 9.91
CA ILE A 107 1.79 5.88 10.33
C ILE A 107 1.44 7.28 9.82
N LYS A 108 2.41 8.20 9.81
CA LYS A 108 2.20 9.57 9.34
C LYS A 108 1.82 9.58 7.86
N ASP A 109 2.51 8.79 7.04
CA ASP A 109 2.20 8.68 5.61
C ASP A 109 0.77 8.16 5.40
N VAL A 110 0.33 7.18 6.20
CA VAL A 110 -1.07 6.70 6.18
C VAL A 110 -2.06 7.80 6.53
N MET A 111 -1.79 8.60 7.57
CA MET A 111 -2.67 9.69 7.99
C MET A 111 -2.77 10.79 6.94
N ASP A 112 -1.63 11.20 6.37
CA ASP A 112 -1.58 12.22 5.35
C ASP A 112 -2.29 11.74 4.07
N ALA A 113 -2.01 10.51 3.62
CA ALA A 113 -2.65 9.89 2.46
C ALA A 113 -4.17 9.77 2.64
N ALA A 114 -4.65 9.32 3.80
CA ALA A 114 -6.08 9.19 4.07
C ALA A 114 -6.77 10.57 4.15
N GLN A 115 -6.11 11.57 4.74
CA GLN A 115 -6.61 12.94 4.80
C GLN A 115 -6.66 13.57 3.40
N GLU A 116 -5.64 13.34 2.58
CA GLU A 116 -5.51 13.91 1.24
C GLU A 116 -6.47 13.27 0.25
N ALA A 117 -6.55 11.93 0.20
CA ALA A 117 -7.40 11.22 -0.75
C ALA A 117 -8.87 11.15 -0.32
N PHE A 118 -9.14 10.90 0.97
CA PHE A 118 -10.47 10.56 1.46
C PHE A 118 -11.10 11.62 2.38
N ASN A 119 -10.34 12.65 2.78
CA ASN A 119 -10.74 13.59 3.83
C ASN A 119 -11.04 12.91 5.18
N VAL A 120 -10.26 11.85 5.48
CA VAL A 120 -10.33 11.10 6.73
C VAL A 120 -9.31 11.65 7.72
N HIS A 121 -9.80 12.13 8.86
CA HIS A 121 -8.98 12.64 9.93
C HIS A 121 -8.28 11.51 10.70
N TRP A 122 -7.11 11.80 11.28
CA TRP A 122 -6.27 10.79 11.93
C TRP A 122 -6.98 10.02 13.06
N ASP A 123 -7.88 10.68 13.80
CA ASP A 123 -8.60 10.05 14.90
C ASP A 123 -9.52 8.92 14.42
N ALA A 124 -9.94 8.96 13.15
CA ALA A 124 -10.77 7.95 12.54
C ALA A 124 -10.06 6.59 12.47
N ILE A 125 -8.74 6.61 12.26
CA ILE A 125 -7.92 5.46 11.86
C ILE A 125 -6.72 5.19 12.77
N LEU A 126 -6.45 6.05 13.78
CA LEU A 126 -5.24 5.97 14.60
C LEU A 126 -5.01 4.59 15.22
N VAL A 127 -6.06 4.00 15.79
CA VAL A 127 -5.94 2.71 16.50
C VAL A 127 -5.54 1.61 15.52
N ALA A 128 -6.17 1.56 14.35
CA ALA A 128 -5.81 0.63 13.29
C ALA A 128 -4.39 0.88 12.78
N ALA A 129 -4.00 2.14 12.54
CA ALA A 129 -2.64 2.47 12.10
C ALA A 129 -1.58 2.05 13.13
N LYS A 130 -1.86 2.20 14.44
CA LYS A 130 -0.97 1.73 15.51
C LYS A 130 -0.88 0.21 15.59
N PHE A 131 -1.99 -0.51 15.42
CA PHE A 131 -1.93 -1.97 15.31
C PHE A 131 -1.16 -2.41 14.07
N GLY A 132 -1.21 -1.64 12.97
CA GLY A 132 -0.42 -1.89 11.78
C GLY A 132 1.08 -1.98 12.06
N LEU A 133 1.62 -1.19 12.99
CA LEU A 133 3.03 -1.30 13.39
C LEU A 133 3.39 -2.62 14.08
N LEU A 134 2.43 -3.35 14.64
CA LEU A 134 2.69 -4.68 15.20
C LEU A 134 2.87 -5.75 14.11
N THR A 135 2.57 -5.41 12.85
CA THR A 135 2.75 -6.33 11.72
C THR A 135 4.14 -6.24 11.08
N ARG A 136 5.00 -5.32 11.55
CA ARG A 136 6.33 -5.12 10.95
C ARG A 136 7.20 -6.37 11.06
N ASN A 137 7.86 -6.72 9.94
CA ASN A 137 8.84 -7.82 9.90
C ASN A 137 10.24 -7.34 10.36
N ASP A 138 10.57 -6.07 10.13
CA ASP A 138 11.82 -5.47 10.64
C ASP A 138 11.61 -4.96 12.07
N LEU A 139 11.99 -5.76 13.05
CA LEU A 139 11.94 -5.40 14.48
C LEU A 139 12.94 -4.29 14.84
N GLY A 140 13.91 -3.98 13.98
CA GLY A 140 14.86 -2.87 14.15
C GLY A 140 14.26 -1.52 13.78
N SER A 141 13.14 -1.50 13.05
CA SER A 141 12.36 -0.30 12.79
C SER A 141 11.18 -0.21 13.76
N GLU A 142 10.93 0.97 14.32
CA GLU A 142 9.69 1.26 15.07
C GLU A 142 8.72 2.16 14.27
N GLU A 143 9.11 2.54 13.05
CA GLU A 143 8.44 3.59 12.27
C GLU A 143 7.77 3.06 11.01
N TYR A 144 8.37 2.06 10.36
CA TYR A 144 7.95 1.58 9.05
C TYR A 144 7.09 0.33 9.12
N MET A 145 6.12 0.27 8.21
CA MET A 145 5.26 -0.87 7.94
C MET A 145 5.03 -1.02 6.42
N SER A 146 4.48 -2.16 6.03
CA SER A 146 4.16 -2.51 4.64
C SER A 146 2.75 -3.09 4.56
N LEU A 147 2.15 -3.13 3.37
CA LEU A 147 0.79 -3.60 3.15
C LEU A 147 0.64 -5.12 3.32
N GLY A 148 1.60 -5.92 2.84
CA GLY A 148 1.51 -7.38 2.90
C GLY A 148 1.34 -7.92 4.32
N PRO A 149 2.18 -7.51 5.28
CA PRO A 149 2.08 -7.99 6.66
C PRO A 149 0.77 -7.62 7.40
N LEU A 150 -0.05 -6.70 6.86
CA LEU A 150 -1.38 -6.42 7.41
C LEU A 150 -2.35 -7.61 7.31
N LEU A 151 -1.99 -8.67 6.56
CA LEU A 151 -2.71 -9.94 6.48
C LEU A 151 -2.63 -10.78 7.78
N ILE A 152 -1.79 -10.41 8.75
CA ILE A 152 -1.69 -11.16 10.02
C ILE A 152 -3.06 -11.25 10.70
N HIS A 153 -3.56 -12.48 10.78
CA HIS A 153 -4.88 -12.79 11.34
C HIS A 153 -4.98 -12.45 12.82
N ALA A 154 -6.19 -12.07 13.24
CA ALA A 154 -6.56 -11.80 14.62
C ALA A 154 -5.87 -10.58 15.25
N LEU A 155 -5.50 -9.58 14.43
CA LEU A 155 -5.00 -8.28 14.86
C LEU A 155 -5.89 -7.14 14.33
N ILE A 156 -5.77 -6.84 13.03
CA ILE A 156 -6.71 -5.97 12.30
C ILE A 156 -7.52 -6.84 11.35
N GLU A 157 -6.84 -7.69 10.57
CA GLU A 157 -7.49 -8.70 9.74
C GLU A 157 -8.34 -9.63 10.64
N HIS A 158 -9.55 -9.91 10.19
CA HIS A 158 -10.57 -10.61 10.94
C HIS A 158 -11.55 -11.38 10.05
N ASP A 159 -12.17 -12.38 10.66
CA ASP A 159 -13.26 -13.15 10.06
C ASP A 159 -14.52 -12.32 9.77
N ALA A 160 -15.42 -12.89 8.97
CA ALA A 160 -16.68 -12.31 8.53
C ALA A 160 -16.50 -10.97 7.79
N SER A 161 -15.38 -10.87 7.05
CA SER A 161 -15.06 -9.79 6.13
C SER A 161 -16.11 -9.68 5.02
N ILE A 162 -16.34 -8.46 4.52
CA ILE A 162 -17.38 -8.21 3.49
C ILE A 162 -16.94 -8.60 2.08
N SER A 163 -15.64 -8.75 1.84
CA SER A 163 -15.10 -9.02 0.49
C SER A 163 -13.93 -10.00 0.45
N ARG A 164 -13.47 -10.54 1.58
CA ARG A 164 -12.34 -11.48 1.70
C ARG A 164 -12.83 -12.76 2.40
N GLN A 165 -12.21 -13.90 2.12
CA GLN A 165 -12.50 -15.13 2.85
C GLN A 165 -11.95 -15.05 4.28
N ASP A 166 -12.53 -15.82 5.18
CA ASP A 166 -11.95 -16.04 6.51
C ASP A 166 -10.69 -16.92 6.35
N VAL A 167 -9.66 -16.69 7.18
CA VAL A 167 -8.45 -17.54 7.17
C VAL A 167 -8.78 -18.99 7.49
N GLY A 168 -9.73 -19.21 8.40
CA GLY A 168 -10.24 -20.54 8.75
C GLY A 168 -9.17 -21.45 9.33
N ASP A 169 -8.92 -22.58 8.66
CA ASP A 169 -7.87 -23.54 9.03
C ASP A 169 -6.47 -23.17 8.50
N GLY A 170 -6.31 -21.94 7.99
CA GLY A 170 -5.09 -21.44 7.36
C GLY A 170 -5.08 -21.59 5.84
N THR A 171 -6.16 -22.10 5.23
CA THR A 171 -6.27 -22.26 3.77
C THR A 171 -7.11 -21.18 3.08
N GLY A 172 -7.84 -20.36 3.83
CA GLY A 172 -8.69 -19.31 3.26
C GLY A 172 -7.90 -18.12 2.74
N ASP A 173 -8.35 -17.57 1.61
CA ASP A 173 -7.77 -16.36 1.01
C ASP A 173 -8.35 -15.09 1.65
N ALA A 174 -7.70 -14.66 2.73
CA ALA A 174 -8.03 -13.42 3.43
C ALA A 174 -7.41 -12.17 2.80
N LEU A 175 -6.64 -12.28 1.71
CA LEU A 175 -5.96 -11.16 1.08
C LEU A 175 -6.78 -10.59 -0.08
N HIS A 176 -7.18 -11.44 -1.01
CA HIS A 176 -7.72 -11.00 -2.29
C HIS A 176 -9.23 -10.73 -2.24
N PHE A 177 -9.68 -9.81 -3.07
CA PHE A 177 -11.10 -9.54 -3.27
C PHE A 177 -11.82 -10.80 -3.80
N ASN A 178 -12.97 -11.11 -3.21
CA ASN A 178 -13.81 -12.25 -3.56
C ASN A 178 -15.22 -11.77 -3.95
N GLU A 179 -15.54 -11.85 -5.25
CA GLU A 179 -16.82 -11.38 -5.81
C GLU A 179 -18.01 -12.14 -5.22
N THR A 180 -17.87 -13.44 -4.93
CA THR A 180 -18.96 -14.24 -4.34
C THR A 180 -19.34 -13.72 -2.96
N LEU A 181 -18.36 -13.43 -2.11
CA LEU A 181 -18.62 -12.88 -0.77
C LEU A 181 -19.12 -11.44 -0.85
N PHE A 182 -18.50 -10.63 -1.72
CA PHE A 182 -18.91 -9.24 -1.95
C PHE A 182 -20.33 -9.13 -2.50
N SER A 183 -20.83 -10.14 -3.22
CA SER A 183 -22.18 -10.16 -3.76
C SER A 183 -23.27 -9.96 -2.70
N VAL A 184 -23.01 -10.30 -1.42
CA VAL A 184 -23.90 -10.03 -0.30
C VAL A 184 -24.10 -8.53 -0.11
N LEU A 185 -23.01 -7.74 -0.14
CA LEU A 185 -23.09 -6.29 -0.14
C LEU A 185 -23.68 -5.78 -1.46
N ALA A 186 -23.20 -6.29 -2.60
CA ALA A 186 -23.62 -5.88 -3.93
C ALA A 186 -25.15 -5.89 -4.10
N ASN A 187 -25.78 -6.96 -3.60
CA ASN A 187 -27.24 -7.20 -3.67
C ASN A 187 -28.03 -6.64 -2.48
N SER A 188 -27.36 -6.02 -1.49
CA SER A 188 -28.04 -5.44 -0.34
C SER A 188 -28.84 -4.19 -0.70
N ASN A 189 -29.81 -3.83 0.14
CA ASN A 189 -30.70 -2.67 -0.06
C ASN A 189 -31.42 -2.72 -1.43
N PRO A 190 -32.20 -3.78 -1.71
CA PRO A 190 -32.84 -3.95 -3.02
C PRO A 190 -33.87 -2.85 -3.29
N GLY A 191 -34.03 -2.47 -4.56
CA GLY A 191 -34.98 -1.43 -5.00
C GLY A 191 -34.44 0.00 -4.95
N VAL A 192 -33.21 0.20 -4.47
CA VAL A 192 -32.50 1.49 -4.50
C VAL A 192 -31.05 1.33 -4.96
N ASP A 193 -30.44 2.43 -5.39
CA ASP A 193 -29.10 2.55 -5.98
C ASP A 193 -28.02 3.00 -5.00
N TYR A 194 -28.31 2.98 -3.70
CA TYR A 194 -27.37 3.32 -2.62
C TYR A 194 -27.27 2.23 -1.55
N TYR A 195 -26.14 2.18 -0.85
CA TYR A 195 -25.99 1.55 0.45
C TYR A 195 -26.27 2.55 1.56
N ASN A 196 -26.74 2.05 2.70
CA ASN A 196 -26.85 2.86 3.92
C ASN A 196 -26.41 2.05 5.15
N ALA A 197 -26.36 2.72 6.29
CA ALA A 197 -25.96 2.12 7.56
C ALA A 197 -26.82 0.88 7.95
N THR A 198 -28.11 0.88 7.62
CA THR A 198 -29.00 -0.27 7.91
C THR A 198 -28.67 -1.46 7.02
N SER A 199 -28.48 -1.26 5.71
CA SER A 199 -28.09 -2.33 4.79
C SER A 199 -26.71 -2.87 5.11
N ALA A 200 -25.76 -2.01 5.49
CA ALA A 200 -24.43 -2.41 5.92
C ALA A 200 -24.46 -3.29 7.19
N GLY A 201 -25.31 -2.96 8.17
CA GLY A 201 -25.52 -3.82 9.33
C GLY A 201 -26.14 -5.17 8.97
N ALA A 202 -27.13 -5.19 8.08
CA ALA A 202 -27.71 -6.46 7.60
C ALA A 202 -26.68 -7.33 6.85
N VAL A 203 -25.77 -6.72 6.09
CA VAL A 203 -24.64 -7.42 5.44
C VAL A 203 -23.69 -8.00 6.48
N GLN A 204 -23.35 -7.25 7.53
CA GLN A 204 -22.53 -7.79 8.63
C GLN A 204 -23.19 -8.97 9.32
N TYR A 205 -24.50 -8.94 9.52
CA TYR A 205 -25.23 -10.08 10.06
C TYR A 205 -25.11 -11.30 9.14
N ALA A 206 -25.38 -11.14 7.84
CA ALA A 206 -25.33 -12.21 6.86
C ALA A 206 -23.92 -12.82 6.73
N ARG A 207 -22.88 -11.97 6.62
CA ARG A 207 -21.48 -12.43 6.58
C ARG A 207 -21.08 -13.21 7.83
N LEU A 208 -21.55 -12.77 9.01
CA LEU A 208 -21.28 -13.49 10.25
C LEU A 208 -22.02 -14.84 10.33
N GLN A 209 -23.25 -14.94 9.81
CA GLN A 209 -23.94 -16.24 9.75
C GLN A 209 -23.19 -17.22 8.85
N ASP A 210 -22.75 -16.76 7.68
CA ASP A 210 -21.93 -17.57 6.76
C ASP A 210 -20.64 -18.07 7.44
N SER A 211 -19.90 -17.19 8.12
CA SER A 211 -18.72 -17.61 8.88
C SER A 211 -19.05 -18.60 10.00
N LYS A 212 -20.18 -18.43 10.71
CA LYS A 212 -20.61 -19.38 11.75
C LYS A 212 -20.93 -20.77 11.19
N GLU A 213 -21.44 -20.83 9.97
CA GLU A 213 -21.81 -22.08 9.30
C GLU A 213 -20.59 -22.78 8.69
N ASN A 214 -19.63 -22.01 8.17
CA ASN A 214 -18.55 -22.53 7.32
C ASN A 214 -17.16 -22.48 7.95
N ASN A 215 -16.95 -21.73 9.03
CA ASN A 215 -15.65 -21.58 9.68
C ASN A 215 -15.69 -22.06 11.15
N PRO A 216 -15.23 -23.30 11.44
CA PRO A 216 -15.17 -23.81 12.81
C PRO A 216 -14.13 -23.11 13.70
N TYR A 217 -13.24 -22.29 13.13
CA TYR A 217 -12.20 -21.53 13.82
C TYR A 217 -12.57 -20.05 14.03
N LEU A 218 -13.84 -19.70 13.78
CA LEU A 218 -14.35 -18.33 13.81
C LEU A 218 -13.96 -17.53 15.08
N LEU A 219 -13.26 -16.42 14.86
CA LEU A 219 -13.08 -15.33 15.80
C LEU A 219 -14.17 -14.27 15.64
N ASN A 220 -15.05 -14.18 16.64
CA ASN A 220 -16.13 -13.20 16.66
C ASN A 220 -16.29 -12.61 18.06
N THR A 221 -15.41 -11.68 18.41
CA THR A 221 -15.41 -10.98 19.69
C THR A 221 -15.84 -9.51 19.51
N GLN A 222 -15.83 -8.76 20.61
CA GLN A 222 -16.17 -7.34 20.58
C GLN A 222 -15.18 -6.53 19.72
N ARG A 223 -13.91 -6.95 19.62
CA ARG A 223 -12.90 -6.32 18.75
C ARG A 223 -13.28 -6.44 17.29
N GLU A 224 -13.49 -7.65 16.78
CA GLU A 224 -13.84 -7.89 15.37
C GLU A 224 -15.15 -7.17 15.02
N PHE A 225 -16.13 -7.15 15.93
CA PHE A 225 -17.37 -6.42 15.69
C PHE A 225 -17.17 -4.89 15.59
N VAL A 226 -16.29 -4.31 16.42
CA VAL A 226 -15.97 -2.87 16.34
C VAL A 226 -15.24 -2.54 15.04
N LEU A 227 -14.25 -3.35 14.64
CA LEU A 227 -13.49 -3.17 13.39
C LEU A 227 -14.41 -3.24 12.17
N ARG A 228 -15.20 -4.31 12.04
CA ARG A 228 -16.19 -4.49 10.96
C ARG A 228 -17.16 -3.32 10.87
N THR A 229 -17.64 -2.82 12.02
CA THR A 229 -18.53 -1.65 12.07
C THR A 229 -17.83 -0.39 11.57
N ARG A 230 -16.60 -0.15 12.02
CA ARG A 230 -15.82 1.02 11.64
C ARG A 230 -15.54 1.04 10.14
N GLU A 231 -15.14 -0.11 9.57
CA GLU A 231 -14.91 -0.28 8.13
C GLU A 231 -16.16 -0.01 7.31
N SER A 232 -17.31 -0.52 7.76
CA SER A 232 -18.59 -0.21 7.12
C SER A 232 -18.93 1.28 7.16
N GLY A 233 -18.70 1.93 8.31
CA GLY A 233 -18.87 3.38 8.44
C GLY A 233 -17.92 4.16 7.52
N LEU A 234 -16.68 3.69 7.34
CA LEU A 234 -15.69 4.33 6.49
C LEU A 234 -16.09 4.29 5.01
N TYR A 235 -16.40 3.12 4.42
CA TYR A 235 -16.76 3.11 2.99
C TYR A 235 -18.05 3.92 2.72
N LEU A 236 -19.02 3.90 3.63
CA LEU A 236 -20.24 4.71 3.51
C LEU A 236 -19.96 6.21 3.58
N SER A 237 -18.99 6.62 4.39
CA SER A 237 -18.64 8.04 4.55
C SER A 237 -17.72 8.54 3.42
N ILE A 238 -16.77 7.72 2.97
CA ILE A 238 -15.82 8.07 1.91
C ILE A 238 -16.53 8.19 0.57
N PHE A 239 -17.40 7.24 0.25
CA PHE A 239 -18.10 7.18 -1.04
C PHE A 239 -19.55 7.69 -0.97
N GLY A 240 -19.90 8.37 0.11
CA GLY A 240 -21.24 8.88 0.34
C GLY A 240 -21.23 10.17 1.15
N ASP A 241 -22.31 10.42 1.88
CA ASP A 241 -22.42 11.55 2.80
C ASP A 241 -21.88 11.16 4.19
N PRO A 242 -20.83 11.84 4.71
CA PRO A 242 -20.22 11.53 6.02
C PRO A 242 -21.11 11.69 7.25
N LEU A 243 -22.27 12.36 7.13
CA LEU A 243 -23.21 12.59 8.23
C LEU A 243 -24.36 11.59 8.23
N THR A 244 -24.78 11.12 7.05
CA THR A 244 -25.91 10.19 6.90
C THR A 244 -25.46 8.75 6.63
N GLY A 245 -24.27 8.55 6.08
CA GLY A 245 -23.77 7.23 5.67
C GLY A 245 -24.57 6.62 4.52
N VAL A 246 -25.06 7.46 3.60
CA VAL A 246 -25.71 7.03 2.36
C VAL A 246 -24.70 7.18 1.22
N ALA A 247 -24.35 6.06 0.57
CA ALA A 247 -23.33 6.01 -0.47
C ALA A 247 -23.88 5.35 -1.74
N PRO A 248 -23.72 5.95 -2.93
CA PRO A 248 -24.07 5.30 -4.20
C PRO A 248 -23.38 3.93 -4.34
N LYS A 249 -24.15 2.93 -4.77
CA LYS A 249 -23.63 1.56 -4.94
C LYS A 249 -22.50 1.51 -5.95
N GLU A 250 -22.60 2.28 -7.02
CA GLU A 250 -21.59 2.36 -8.08
C GLU A 250 -20.21 2.68 -7.52
N PHE A 251 -20.10 3.71 -6.68
CA PHE A 251 -18.82 4.14 -6.11
C PHE A 251 -18.23 3.09 -5.17
N VAL A 252 -19.04 2.53 -4.27
CA VAL A 252 -18.59 1.50 -3.34
C VAL A 252 -18.19 0.23 -4.11
N ASN A 253 -18.92 -0.13 -5.15
CA ASN A 253 -18.62 -1.29 -5.99
C ASN A 253 -17.28 -1.18 -6.71
N ILE A 254 -17.00 -0.03 -7.33
CA ILE A 254 -15.71 0.24 -7.98
C ILE A 254 -14.59 0.20 -6.97
N PHE A 255 -14.77 0.85 -5.81
CA PHE A 255 -13.78 0.85 -4.75
C PHE A 255 -13.38 -0.56 -4.29
N PHE A 256 -14.34 -1.45 -4.07
CA PHE A 256 -14.01 -2.82 -3.63
C PHE A 256 -13.46 -3.70 -4.74
N ARG A 257 -13.99 -3.59 -5.97
CA ARG A 257 -13.61 -4.46 -7.09
C ARG A 257 -12.30 -4.06 -7.76
N GLU A 258 -12.01 -2.77 -7.79
CA GLU A 258 -10.89 -2.20 -8.54
C GLU A 258 -9.85 -1.53 -7.64
N GLU A 259 -10.18 -1.30 -6.37
CA GLU A 259 -9.34 -0.55 -5.43
C GLU A 259 -8.88 0.77 -6.07
N ARG A 260 -9.87 1.47 -6.63
CA ARG A 260 -9.76 2.69 -7.42
C ARG A 260 -10.75 3.73 -6.90
N LEU A 261 -10.34 5.00 -6.93
CA LEU A 261 -11.24 6.13 -6.72
C LEU A 261 -12.17 6.30 -7.94
N PRO A 262 -13.50 6.30 -7.78
CA PRO A 262 -14.46 6.37 -8.88
C PRO A 262 -14.64 7.80 -9.44
N ILE A 263 -13.53 8.46 -9.74
CA ILE A 263 -13.49 9.87 -10.19
C ILE A 263 -14.17 10.03 -11.55
N GLU A 264 -13.96 9.09 -12.47
CA GLU A 264 -14.58 9.10 -13.80
C GLU A 264 -16.10 8.93 -13.73
N GLU A 265 -16.57 8.23 -12.71
CA GLU A 265 -17.98 8.00 -12.40
C GLU A 265 -18.61 9.17 -11.61
N GLY A 266 -17.83 10.22 -11.34
CA GLY A 266 -18.31 11.46 -10.74
C GLY A 266 -18.17 11.51 -9.22
N TRP A 267 -17.47 10.56 -8.60
CA TRP A 267 -17.10 10.71 -7.19
C TRP A 267 -16.10 11.85 -7.01
N SER A 268 -16.30 12.62 -5.95
CA SER A 268 -15.36 13.62 -5.47
C SER A 268 -15.15 13.43 -3.98
N LYS A 269 -13.93 13.65 -3.51
CA LYS A 269 -13.57 13.62 -2.09
C LYS A 269 -14.59 14.39 -1.24
N PRO A 270 -15.12 13.82 -0.15
CA PRO A 270 -16.08 14.51 0.72
C PRO A 270 -15.53 15.84 1.25
N THR A 271 -16.36 16.88 1.29
CA THR A 271 -15.98 18.18 1.88
C THR A 271 -16.11 18.18 3.41
N THR A 272 -17.01 17.37 3.95
CA THR A 272 -17.16 17.16 5.38
C THR A 272 -16.06 16.23 5.87
N LEU A 273 -15.30 16.68 6.88
CA LEU A 273 -14.22 15.90 7.47
C LEU A 273 -14.77 14.62 8.12
N ILE A 274 -14.25 13.46 7.72
CA ILE A 274 -14.60 12.17 8.30
C ILE A 274 -13.74 11.97 9.56
N ASN A 275 -14.36 11.93 10.73
CA ASN A 275 -13.69 11.71 12.02
C ASN A 275 -14.55 10.81 12.92
N SER A 276 -14.10 10.54 14.15
CA SER A 276 -14.87 9.68 15.05
C SER A 276 -16.27 10.24 15.37
N SER A 277 -16.43 11.57 15.41
CA SER A 277 -17.73 12.20 15.68
C SER A 277 -18.72 12.00 14.53
N THR A 278 -18.27 12.06 13.27
CA THR A 278 -19.16 11.85 12.12
C THR A 278 -19.48 10.38 11.89
N LEU A 279 -18.55 9.48 12.23
CA LEU A 279 -18.74 8.03 12.11
C LEU A 279 -19.68 7.45 13.18
N MET A 280 -19.62 7.95 14.42
CA MET A 280 -20.38 7.39 15.56
C MET A 280 -21.90 7.21 15.30
N PRO A 281 -22.63 8.20 14.73
CA PRO A 281 -24.06 8.04 14.41
C PRO A 281 -24.33 6.92 13.40
N ILE A 282 -23.49 6.82 12.36
CA ILE A 282 -23.58 5.79 11.30
C ILE A 282 -23.33 4.41 11.93
N GLU A 283 -22.25 4.27 12.69
CA GLU A 283 -21.89 3.04 13.40
C GLU A 283 -22.98 2.57 14.37
N LYS A 284 -23.68 3.49 15.04
CA LYS A 284 -24.80 3.15 15.94
C LYS A 284 -25.98 2.54 15.18
N ILE A 285 -26.21 2.92 13.93
CA ILE A 285 -27.24 2.31 13.08
C ILE A 285 -26.77 0.93 12.61
N ILE A 286 -25.52 0.83 12.13
CA ILE A 286 -24.92 -0.44 11.71
C ILE A 286 -24.98 -1.47 12.84
N LYS A 287 -24.50 -1.12 14.04
CA LYS A 287 -24.49 -2.01 15.22
C LYS A 287 -25.87 -2.54 15.58
N ARG A 288 -26.91 -1.69 15.47
CA ARG A 288 -28.30 -2.10 15.74
C ARG A 288 -28.82 -3.06 14.68
N ALA A 289 -28.54 -2.78 13.41
CA ALA A 289 -29.00 -3.62 12.30
C ALA A 289 -28.23 -4.95 12.18
N ALA A 290 -26.99 -5.01 12.68
CA ALA A 290 -26.16 -6.21 12.65
C ALA A 290 -26.61 -7.33 13.59
N ASN A 291 -27.54 -7.05 14.53
CA ASN A 291 -28.09 -8.03 15.49
C ASN A 291 -27.00 -8.95 16.08
N TRP A 292 -25.89 -8.35 16.49
CA TRP A 292 -24.66 -9.07 16.79
C TRP A 292 -24.70 -9.77 18.15
N SER A 293 -24.08 -10.95 18.20
CA SER A 293 -23.76 -11.67 19.43
C SER A 293 -22.36 -12.28 19.32
N ALA A 294 -21.59 -12.20 20.40
CA ALA A 294 -20.25 -12.78 20.49
C ALA A 294 -20.28 -14.31 20.41
N THR A 295 -19.20 -14.92 19.89
CA THR A 295 -18.91 -16.34 20.10
C THR A 295 -18.14 -16.51 21.42
N SER A 296 -18.22 -17.69 22.02
CA SER A 296 -17.58 -18.02 23.30
C SER A 296 -16.08 -18.34 23.15
N VAL A 297 -15.33 -17.49 22.45
CA VAL A 297 -13.88 -17.62 22.22
C VAL A 297 -13.17 -16.41 22.84
N CYS A 298 -12.06 -16.66 23.53
CA CYS A 298 -11.21 -15.57 24.04
C CYS A 298 -10.41 -14.95 22.88
N GLU A 299 -10.35 -13.62 22.87
CA GLU A 299 -9.57 -12.86 21.89
C GLU A 299 -8.06 -13.16 22.05
N PRO A 300 -7.34 -13.56 20.98
CA PRO A 300 -5.89 -13.69 21.03
C PRO A 300 -5.22 -12.32 21.01
N VAL A 301 -4.03 -12.23 21.64
CA VAL A 301 -3.21 -11.02 21.63
C VAL A 301 -2.02 -11.24 20.70
N VAL A 302 -1.99 -10.50 19.59
CA VAL A 302 -0.87 -10.48 18.64
C VAL A 302 0.10 -9.39 19.04
N LEU A 303 1.36 -9.75 19.32
CA LEU A 303 2.40 -8.80 19.74
C LEU A 303 3.32 -8.40 18.60
N THR A 304 3.65 -9.35 17.72
CA THR A 304 4.50 -9.19 16.53
C THR A 304 4.26 -10.40 15.60
N PRO A 305 4.70 -10.41 14.33
CA PRO A 305 4.57 -11.60 13.49
C PRO A 305 5.17 -12.83 14.19
N GLY A 306 4.42 -13.93 14.23
CA GLY A 306 4.83 -15.17 14.91
C GLY A 306 4.73 -15.18 16.44
N ALA A 307 4.41 -14.06 17.10
CA ALA A 307 4.30 -14.00 18.56
C ALA A 307 2.87 -13.68 19.01
N VAL A 308 2.14 -14.73 19.36
CA VAL A 308 0.74 -14.63 19.79
C VAL A 308 0.49 -15.30 21.12
N VAL A 309 -0.26 -14.60 21.97
CA VAL A 309 -0.73 -15.11 23.25
C VAL A 309 -2.20 -15.53 23.11
N ASN A 310 -2.43 -16.84 23.12
CA ASN A 310 -3.78 -17.39 23.17
C ASN A 310 -4.32 -17.31 24.59
N LEU A 311 -5.38 -16.53 24.81
CA LEU A 311 -6.02 -16.33 26.11
C LEU A 311 -7.07 -17.41 26.44
N GLY A 312 -7.20 -18.44 25.61
CA GLY A 312 -8.12 -19.56 25.80
C GLY A 312 -7.56 -20.88 25.26
N ASN A 313 -8.37 -21.94 25.34
CA ASN A 313 -7.97 -23.29 24.90
C ASN A 313 -8.06 -23.51 23.37
N ALA A 314 -8.47 -22.51 22.60
CA ALA A 314 -8.58 -22.61 21.15
C ALA A 314 -7.21 -22.33 20.50
N THR A 315 -6.67 -23.30 19.78
CA THR A 315 -5.65 -23.08 18.76
C THR A 315 -6.33 -22.58 17.50
N ILE A 316 -6.03 -21.34 17.10
CA ILE A 316 -6.53 -20.74 15.86
C ILE A 316 -5.43 -20.85 14.81
N PRO A 317 -5.63 -21.63 13.73
CA PRO A 317 -4.67 -21.77 12.64
C PRO A 317 -4.39 -20.43 11.94
N GLY A 318 -3.23 -20.32 11.27
CA GLY A 318 -2.86 -19.13 10.49
C GLY A 318 -2.32 -17.94 11.31
N ILE A 319 -2.39 -18.01 12.64
CA ILE A 319 -1.82 -16.97 13.49
C ILE A 319 -0.30 -17.14 13.62
N GLY A 320 0.47 -16.31 12.91
CA GLY A 320 1.91 -16.18 13.09
C GLY A 320 2.81 -16.60 11.92
N VAL A 321 2.27 -16.81 10.72
CA VAL A 321 3.10 -17.04 9.52
C VAL A 321 3.45 -15.66 8.94
N ALA A 322 4.75 -15.37 8.80
CA ALA A 322 5.22 -14.17 8.11
C ALA A 322 4.74 -14.22 6.65
N ALA A 323 4.32 -13.07 6.12
CA ALA A 323 3.82 -12.90 4.74
C ALA A 323 4.88 -13.14 3.63
N ASP A 324 5.97 -13.85 3.94
CA ASP A 324 7.12 -14.06 3.03
C ASP A 324 7.02 -15.39 2.23
N GLU A 325 5.90 -16.13 2.30
CA GLU A 325 5.71 -17.40 1.56
C GLU A 325 4.48 -17.42 0.62
N ALA A 326 4.01 -16.28 0.12
CA ALA A 326 3.03 -16.23 -0.98
C ALA A 326 3.54 -15.39 -2.16
#